data_AF-A0AAV8BND4-F1
#
_entry.id   AF-A0AAV8BND4-F1
#
_cell.length_a   1.000
_cell.length_b   1.000
_cell.length_c   1.000
_cell.angle_alpha   90.00
_cell.angle_beta   90.00
_cell.angle_gamma   90.00
#
_symmetry.space_group_name_H-M   'P 1'
#
loop_
_entity.id
_entity.type
_entity.pdbx_description
1 polymer ?
#
loop_
_entity_poly.entity_id
_entity_poly.type
_entity_poly.pdbx_seq_one_letter_code
_entity_poly.pdbx_strand_id
1 'polypeptide(L)'
;MGLPWYRVHTRFLIPLIPFLIQCGGQGVACFGFGAFHVTGLYGPGIWVSDPYGLTGKVQAVNPAWGVDGFDPFIPGGIASHHIAAAFVVAGTMWYGSATTPIELFGPTRYQWDQGYFQQEIYRRVSAGLAENLSLSEAWSQILRN
;
A
#
# COMPACT_ATOMS: atom_id res chain seq x y z
N MET A 1 -20.15 -31.20 -12.35
CA MET A 1 -18.71 -30.85 -12.44
C MET A 1 -18.59 -29.34 -12.49
N GLY A 2 -18.53 -28.67 -11.33
CA GLY A 2 -18.35 -27.22 -11.24
C GLY A 2 -16.86 -26.91 -11.26
N LEU A 3 -16.42 -26.09 -12.21
CA LEU A 3 -15.01 -25.77 -12.46
C LEU A 3 -14.29 -25.26 -11.19
N PRO A 4 -13.06 -25.71 -10.89
CA PRO A 4 -12.20 -25.17 -9.83
C PRO A 4 -12.05 -23.64 -9.89
N TRP A 5 -12.12 -23.09 -11.11
CA TRP A 5 -12.01 -21.67 -11.46
C TRP A 5 -12.99 -20.74 -10.73
N TYR A 6 -14.24 -21.16 -10.50
CA TYR A 6 -15.22 -20.35 -9.78
C TYR A 6 -14.83 -20.11 -8.32
N ARG A 7 -14.16 -21.10 -7.70
CA ARG A 7 -13.74 -21.04 -6.30
C ARG A 7 -12.41 -20.27 -6.13
N VAL A 8 -11.62 -20.18 -7.19
CA VAL A 8 -10.47 -19.26 -7.29
C VAL A 8 -11.00 -17.82 -7.36
N HIS A 9 -11.93 -17.52 -8.27
CA HIS A 9 -12.51 -16.19 -8.46
C HIS A 9 -13.06 -15.52 -7.19
N THR A 10 -13.75 -16.26 -6.32
CA THR A 10 -14.32 -15.70 -5.09
C THR A 10 -13.27 -15.31 -4.05
N ARG A 11 -12.08 -15.94 -4.06
CA ARG A 11 -11.01 -15.64 -3.09
C ARG A 11 -10.18 -14.40 -3.44
N PHE A 12 -10.17 -14.00 -4.72
CA PHE A 12 -9.48 -12.80 -5.20
C PHE A 12 -10.32 -11.51 -5.13
N LEU A 13 -11.65 -11.60 -5.02
CA LEU A 13 -12.53 -10.42 -4.89
C LEU A 13 -12.73 -9.94 -3.44
N ILE A 14 -12.57 -10.83 -2.46
CA ILE A 14 -12.70 -10.54 -1.02
C ILE A 14 -11.58 -9.62 -0.45
N PRO A 15 -10.31 -9.63 -0.90
CA PRO A 15 -9.26 -8.78 -0.30
C PRO A 15 -9.34 -7.29 -0.66
N LEU A 16 -10.12 -6.89 -1.67
CA LEU A 16 -10.25 -5.48 -2.08
C LEU A 16 -10.95 -4.60 -1.03
N ILE A 17 -11.86 -5.17 -0.24
CA ILE A 17 -12.63 -4.43 0.76
C ILE A 17 -11.75 -3.99 1.96
N PRO A 18 -10.96 -4.87 2.61
CA PRO A 18 -10.04 -4.44 3.66
C PRO A 18 -8.90 -3.54 3.15
N PHE A 19 -8.45 -3.74 1.91
CA PHE A 19 -7.46 -2.89 1.24
C PHE A 19 -7.89 -1.42 1.16
N LEU A 20 -9.14 -1.16 0.75
CA LEU A 20 -9.68 0.19 0.64
C LEU A 20 -9.87 0.85 2.01
N ILE A 21 -10.26 0.08 3.03
CA ILE A 21 -10.55 0.62 4.37
C ILE A 21 -9.27 1.00 5.11
N GLN A 22 -8.28 0.10 5.16
CA GLN A 22 -7.06 0.33 5.96
C GLN A 22 -6.11 1.36 5.32
N CYS A 23 -5.90 1.30 4.01
CA CYS A 23 -5.00 2.21 3.31
C CYS A 23 -5.69 3.54 2.98
N GLY A 24 -6.96 3.50 2.54
CA GLY A 24 -7.73 4.71 2.26
C GLY A 24 -7.96 5.55 3.52
N GLY A 25 -8.34 4.94 4.64
CA GLY A 25 -8.57 5.65 5.90
C GLY A 25 -7.29 6.31 6.45
N GLN A 26 -6.18 5.57 6.49
CA GLN A 26 -4.92 6.11 7.01
C GLN A 26 -4.26 7.12 6.07
N GLY A 27 -4.34 6.93 4.76
CA GLY A 27 -3.84 7.89 3.78
C GLY A 27 -4.59 9.22 3.84
N VAL A 28 -5.92 9.18 3.94
CA VAL A 28 -6.75 10.39 4.11
C VAL A 28 -6.45 11.09 5.43
N ALA A 29 -6.28 10.35 6.53
CA ALA A 29 -5.92 10.91 7.83
C ALA A 29 -4.53 11.59 7.79
N CYS A 30 -3.54 10.92 7.19
CA CYS A 30 -2.17 11.44 7.06
C CYS A 30 -2.13 12.72 6.21
N PHE A 31 -2.74 12.67 5.02
CA PHE A 31 -2.85 13.82 4.14
C PHE A 31 -3.60 14.96 4.83
N GLY A 32 -4.74 14.68 5.46
CA GLY A 32 -5.57 15.68 6.12
C GLY A 32 -4.84 16.37 7.28
N PHE A 33 -4.08 15.63 8.06
CA PHE A 33 -3.24 16.20 9.12
C PHE A 33 -2.20 17.17 8.53
N GLY A 34 -1.45 16.76 7.50
CA GLY A 34 -0.46 17.63 6.85
C GLY A 34 -1.08 18.85 6.17
N ALA A 35 -2.07 18.62 5.30
CA ALA A 35 -2.64 19.62 4.41
C ALA A 35 -3.54 20.65 5.11
N PHE A 36 -4.18 20.28 6.23
CA PHE A 36 -5.15 21.14 6.91
C PHE A 36 -4.74 21.53 8.32
N HIS A 37 -4.32 20.55 9.14
CA HIS A 37 -4.00 20.80 10.55
C HIS A 37 -2.66 21.53 10.69
N VAL A 38 -1.58 20.98 10.12
CA VAL A 38 -0.21 21.50 10.26
C VAL A 38 -0.01 22.83 9.52
N THR A 39 -0.52 22.92 8.28
CA THR A 39 -0.46 24.16 7.48
C THR A 39 -1.31 25.29 8.03
N GLY A 40 -2.23 24.99 8.95
CA GLY A 40 -3.19 25.96 9.45
C GLY A 40 -4.27 26.37 8.45
N LEU A 41 -4.41 25.69 7.30
CA LEU A 41 -5.42 26.02 6.29
C LEU A 41 -6.85 25.86 6.83
N TYR A 42 -7.09 24.80 7.62
CA TYR A 42 -8.35 24.56 8.34
C TYR A 42 -8.10 24.01 9.75
N GLY A 43 -6.96 24.39 10.35
CA GLY A 43 -6.56 23.94 11.68
C GLY A 43 -5.69 24.96 12.39
N PRO A 44 -5.27 24.68 13.64
CA PRO A 44 -4.53 25.65 14.44
C PRO A 44 -3.04 25.76 14.05
N GLY A 45 -2.51 24.84 13.25
CA GLY A 45 -1.06 24.69 13.06
C GLY A 45 -0.44 23.81 14.16
N ILE A 46 0.87 23.94 14.35
CA ILE A 46 1.63 23.17 15.35
C ILE A 46 2.43 24.12 16.25
N TRP A 47 2.96 23.58 17.35
CA TRP A 47 3.88 24.32 18.21
C TRP A 47 5.24 24.52 17.53
N VAL A 48 5.71 25.77 17.49
CA VAL A 48 7.03 26.14 16.96
C VAL A 48 7.65 27.15 17.92
N SER A 49 8.96 27.08 18.11
CA SER A 49 9.72 27.98 18.98
C SER A 49 11.00 28.46 18.30
N ASP A 50 11.57 29.55 18.79
CA ASP A 50 12.94 29.93 18.48
C ASP A 50 13.95 28.90 19.03
N PRO A 51 15.20 28.89 18.52
CA PRO A 51 16.23 27.91 18.91
C PRO A 51 16.56 27.89 20.41
N TYR A 52 16.27 28.96 21.14
CA TYR A 52 16.52 29.06 22.58
C TYR A 52 15.30 28.71 23.42
N GLY A 53 14.15 28.38 22.80
CA GLY A 53 12.96 27.93 23.52
C GLY A 53 12.19 29.04 24.25
N LEU A 54 12.39 30.31 23.89
CA LEU A 54 11.89 31.46 24.66
C LEU A 54 10.53 32.00 24.17
N THR A 55 10.19 31.77 22.91
CA THR A 55 9.07 32.39 22.20
C THR A 55 8.15 31.37 21.54
N GLY A 56 8.05 30.18 22.13
CA GLY A 56 7.20 29.10 21.67
C GLY A 56 5.73 29.49 21.59
N LYS A 57 5.09 29.18 20.47
CA LYS A 57 3.65 29.38 20.24
C LYS A 57 3.14 28.41 19.18
N VAL A 58 1.83 28.21 19.16
CA VAL A 58 1.15 27.53 18.05
C VAL A 58 1.09 28.46 16.84
N GLN A 59 1.51 27.98 15.68
CA GLN A 59 1.44 28.71 14.42
C GLN A 59 1.30 27.79 13.22
N ALA A 60 0.74 28.33 12.14
CA ALA A 60 0.70 27.70 10.82
C ALA A 60 2.11 27.50 10.26
N VAL A 61 2.36 26.36 9.62
CA VAL A 61 3.66 26.01 9.04
C VAL A 61 3.53 25.76 7.55
N ASN A 62 4.24 26.57 6.75
CA ASN A 62 4.31 26.34 5.32
C ASN A 62 5.16 25.08 5.01
N PRO A 63 4.73 24.24 4.05
CA PRO A 63 5.48 23.04 3.69
C PRO A 63 6.80 23.41 2.98
N ALA A 64 7.87 22.74 3.37
CA ALA A 64 9.17 22.82 2.72
C ALA A 64 9.33 21.65 1.74
N TRP A 65 9.50 21.95 0.46
CA TRP A 65 9.65 20.94 -0.61
C TRP A 65 11.09 20.76 -1.09
N GLY A 66 12.01 21.61 -0.61
CA GLY A 66 13.43 21.51 -0.92
C GLY A 66 14.15 20.51 -0.01
N VAL A 67 15.48 20.52 -0.09
CA VAL A 67 16.36 19.70 0.76
C VAL A 67 16.27 20.06 2.24
N ASP A 68 15.85 21.29 2.54
CA ASP A 68 15.58 21.81 3.88
C ASP A 68 14.42 21.08 4.58
N GLY A 69 13.50 20.48 3.82
CA GLY A 69 12.43 19.65 4.38
C GLY A 69 12.91 18.36 5.07
N PHE A 70 14.18 17.97 4.87
CA PHE A 70 14.80 16.82 5.56
C PHE A 70 15.61 17.23 6.79
N ASP A 71 15.77 18.53 7.06
CA ASP A 71 16.39 19.02 8.28
C ASP A 71 15.42 18.82 9.46
N PRO A 72 15.80 18.06 10.51
CA PRO A 72 14.92 17.82 11.66
C PRO A 72 14.55 19.08 12.45
N PHE A 73 15.22 20.21 12.23
CA PHE A 73 14.93 21.50 12.88
C PHE A 73 14.06 22.44 12.03
N ILE A 74 13.70 22.06 10.80
CA ILE A 74 12.82 22.85 9.94
C ILE A 74 11.40 22.24 9.97
N PRO A 75 10.42 22.90 10.63
CA PRO A 75 9.08 22.33 10.81
C PRO A 75 8.32 22.17 9.48
N GLY A 76 8.72 22.90 8.43
CA GLY A 76 8.15 22.76 7.09
C GLY A 76 8.25 21.35 6.51
N GLY A 77 9.25 20.56 6.95
CA GLY A 77 9.40 19.15 6.61
C GLY A 77 8.26 18.27 7.13
N ILE A 78 7.65 18.62 8.27
CA ILE A 78 6.55 17.86 8.86
C ILE A 78 5.32 17.93 7.95
N ALA A 79 4.98 19.13 7.47
CA ALA A 79 3.83 19.34 6.60
C ALA A 79 4.02 18.62 5.25
N SER A 80 5.19 18.80 4.60
CA SER A 80 5.48 18.17 3.31
C SER A 80 5.56 16.64 3.43
N HIS A 81 6.13 16.11 4.51
CA HIS A 81 6.14 14.67 4.79
C HIS A 81 4.73 14.09 4.84
N HIS A 82 3.82 14.66 5.63
CA HIS A 82 2.45 14.13 5.77
C HIS A 82 1.66 14.21 4.46
N ILE A 83 1.85 15.29 3.69
CA ILE A 83 1.21 15.45 2.39
C ILE A 83 1.76 14.40 1.41
N ALA A 84 3.07 14.23 1.31
CA ALA A 84 3.70 13.32 0.35
C ALA A 84 3.55 11.83 0.73
N ALA A 85 3.71 11.50 2.01
CA ALA A 85 3.69 10.12 2.52
C ALA A 85 2.35 9.44 2.21
N ALA A 86 1.24 10.17 2.27
CA ALA A 86 -0.07 9.64 1.91
C ALA A 86 -0.10 9.07 0.48
N PHE A 87 0.47 9.78 -0.49
CA PHE A 87 0.53 9.33 -1.89
C PHE A 87 1.50 8.16 -2.07
N VAL A 88 2.66 8.20 -1.39
CA VAL A 88 3.65 7.13 -1.46
C VAL A 88 3.07 5.82 -0.91
N VAL A 89 2.44 5.86 0.27
CA VAL A 89 1.82 4.68 0.88
C VAL A 89 0.71 4.13 -0.01
N ALA A 90 -0.18 4.99 -0.51
CA ALA A 90 -1.22 4.58 -1.46
C ALA A 90 -0.65 3.89 -2.71
N GLY A 91 0.41 4.45 -3.29
CA GLY A 91 1.12 3.86 -4.42
C GLY A 91 1.72 2.50 -4.10
N THR A 92 2.49 2.39 -3.01
CA THR A 92 3.15 1.13 -2.62
C THR A 92 2.16 0.02 -2.30
N MET A 93 0.99 0.36 -1.77
CA MET A 93 -0.08 -0.58 -1.52
C MET A 93 -0.75 -1.04 -2.81
N TRP A 94 -1.05 -0.11 -3.73
CA TRP A 94 -1.74 -0.44 -4.99
C TRP A 94 -0.88 -1.26 -5.97
N TYR A 95 0.39 -0.87 -6.12
CA TYR A 95 1.32 -1.53 -7.03
C TYR A 95 2.06 -2.72 -6.40
N GLY A 96 2.08 -2.80 -5.08
CA GLY A 96 2.85 -3.79 -4.33
C GLY A 96 4.30 -3.37 -4.15
N SER A 97 4.86 -3.69 -2.98
CA SER A 97 6.27 -3.50 -2.63
C SER A 97 6.70 -4.52 -1.57
N ALA A 98 7.98 -4.48 -1.16
CA ALA A 98 8.50 -5.35 -0.11
C ALA A 98 7.78 -5.19 1.25
N THR A 99 7.17 -4.03 1.50
CA THR A 99 6.44 -3.75 2.75
C THR A 99 4.96 -4.13 2.68
N THR A 100 4.49 -4.65 1.54
CA THR A 100 3.08 -4.94 1.28
C THR A 100 2.90 -6.37 0.76
N PRO A 101 3.31 -7.40 1.53
CA PRO A 101 3.33 -8.79 1.06
C PRO A 101 1.91 -9.31 0.77
N ILE A 102 1.80 -10.08 -0.33
CA ILE A 102 0.53 -10.61 -0.83
C ILE A 102 -0.21 -11.53 0.15
N GLU A 103 0.50 -12.15 1.09
CA GLU A 103 -0.10 -13.01 2.11
C GLU A 103 -0.86 -12.21 3.18
N LEU A 104 -0.47 -10.95 3.41
CA LEU A 104 -1.11 -10.08 4.39
C LEU A 104 -2.16 -9.15 3.76
N PHE A 105 -1.90 -8.68 2.54
CA PHE A 105 -2.72 -7.64 1.90
C PHE A 105 -3.48 -8.13 0.66
N GLY A 106 -3.28 -9.38 0.27
CA GLY A 106 -3.82 -9.93 -0.96
C GLY A 106 -3.00 -9.58 -2.21
N PRO A 107 -3.32 -10.21 -3.34
CA PRO A 107 -2.66 -9.99 -4.61
C PRO A 107 -3.07 -8.67 -5.25
N THR A 108 -2.19 -8.09 -6.07
CA THR A 108 -2.49 -6.85 -6.79
C THR A 108 -3.26 -7.14 -8.08
N ARG A 109 -4.01 -6.15 -8.59
CA ARG A 109 -4.68 -6.26 -9.90
C ARG A 109 -3.72 -6.59 -11.03
N TYR A 110 -2.47 -6.14 -10.93
CA TYR A 110 -1.46 -6.35 -11.96
C TYR A 110 -1.09 -7.83 -12.07
N GLN A 111 -1.10 -8.57 -10.96
CA GLN A 111 -0.89 -10.01 -10.97
C GLN A 111 -2.02 -10.76 -11.68
N TRP A 112 -3.25 -10.25 -11.58
CA TRP A 112 -4.40 -10.77 -12.33
C TRP A 112 -4.31 -10.42 -13.82
N ASP A 113 -4.14 -9.14 -14.14
CA ASP A 113 -4.12 -8.62 -15.52
C ASP A 113 -3.01 -9.28 -16.36
N GLN A 114 -1.90 -9.68 -15.74
CA GLN A 114 -0.78 -10.38 -16.39
C GLN A 114 -0.85 -11.92 -16.30
N GLY A 115 -1.86 -12.48 -15.62
CA GLY A 115 -1.97 -13.92 -15.40
C GLY A 115 -0.78 -14.52 -14.64
N TYR A 116 -0.21 -13.78 -13.69
CA TYR A 116 1.03 -14.15 -13.00
C TYR A 116 0.96 -15.55 -12.36
N PHE A 117 -0.06 -15.79 -11.54
CA PHE A 117 -0.26 -17.11 -10.92
C PHE A 117 -0.70 -18.15 -11.93
N GLN A 118 -1.39 -17.72 -13.00
CA GLN A 118 -1.87 -18.62 -14.03
C GLN A 118 -0.71 -19.26 -14.81
N GLN A 119 0.29 -18.47 -15.16
CA GLN A 119 1.49 -18.94 -15.83
C GLN A 119 2.25 -19.95 -14.97
N GLU A 120 2.40 -19.69 -13.67
CA GLU A 120 3.08 -20.61 -12.75
C GLU A 120 2.31 -21.92 -12.55
N ILE A 121 0.98 -21.87 -12.47
CA ILE A 121 0.13 -23.07 -12.41
C ILE A 121 0.33 -23.90 -13.68
N TYR A 122 0.26 -23.29 -14.86
CA TYR A 122 0.47 -24.01 -16.12
C TYR A 122 1.86 -24.62 -16.19
N ARG A 123 2.91 -23.88 -15.79
CA ARG A 123 4.27 -24.40 -15.75
C ARG A 123 4.40 -25.66 -14.88
N ARG A 124 3.79 -25.66 -13.69
CA ARG A 124 3.81 -26.82 -12.78
C ARG A 124 3.04 -28.02 -13.34
N VAL A 125 1.86 -27.79 -13.92
CA VAL A 125 1.08 -28.87 -14.55
C VAL A 125 1.84 -29.46 -15.74
N SER A 126 2.45 -28.63 -16.59
CA SER A 126 3.26 -29.09 -17.72
C SER A 126 4.48 -29.90 -17.28
N ALA A 127 5.15 -29.51 -16.19
CA ALA A 127 6.25 -30.29 -15.63
C ALA A 127 5.79 -31.67 -15.14
N GLY A 128 4.65 -31.73 -14.43
CA GLY A 128 4.09 -33.02 -13.99
C GLY A 128 3.72 -33.95 -15.15
N LEU A 129 3.16 -33.39 -16.23
CA LEU A 129 2.88 -34.17 -17.46
C LEU A 129 4.17 -34.69 -18.12
N ALA A 130 5.26 -33.91 -18.10
CA ALA A 130 6.55 -34.35 -18.62
C ALA A 130 7.17 -35.48 -17.78
N GLU A 131 6.82 -35.57 -16.50
CA GLU A 131 7.18 -36.66 -15.59
C GLU A 131 6.25 -37.89 -15.70
N ASN A 132 5.42 -37.97 -16.75
CA ASN A 132 4.44 -39.03 -17.00
C ASN A 132 3.31 -39.13 -15.96
N LEU A 133 3.00 -38.06 -15.23
CA LEU A 133 1.78 -38.02 -14.43
C LEU A 133 0.54 -37.89 -15.34
N SER A 134 -0.57 -38.50 -14.94
CA SER A 134 -1.86 -38.23 -15.57
C SER A 134 -2.30 -36.78 -15.32
N LEU A 135 -3.19 -36.26 -16.18
CA LEU A 135 -3.74 -34.92 -16.01
C LEU A 135 -4.36 -34.71 -14.62
N SER A 136 -5.10 -35.70 -14.11
CA SER A 136 -5.69 -35.66 -12.77
C SER A 136 -4.66 -35.60 -11.65
N GLU A 137 -3.53 -36.30 -11.80
CA GLU A 137 -2.44 -36.31 -10.81
C GLU A 137 -1.66 -34.99 -10.85
N ALA A 138 -1.35 -34.47 -12.04
CA ALA A 138 -0.67 -33.18 -12.16
C ALA A 138 -1.47 -32.02 -11.54
N TRP A 139 -2.81 -32.02 -11.71
CA TRP A 139 -3.68 -31.03 -11.07
C TRP A 139 -3.88 -31.25 -9.57
N SER A 140 -3.80 -32.49 -9.08
CA SER A 140 -3.95 -32.77 -7.64
C SER A 140 -2.76 -32.29 -6.82
N GLN A 141 -1.59 -32.13 -7.46
CA GLN A 141 -0.37 -31.59 -6.85
C GLN A 141 -0.35 -30.06 -6.71
N ILE A 142 -1.28 -29.34 -7.34
CA ILE A 142 -1.36 -27.87 -7.22
C ILE A 142 -1.92 -27.50 -5.84
N LEU A 143 -1.15 -26.74 -5.06
CA LEU A 143 -1.52 -26.29 -3.72
C LEU A 143 -2.79 -25.42 -3.76
N ARG A 144 -3.66 -25.62 -2.77
CA ARG A 144 -4.90 -24.87 -2.56
C ARG A 144 -4.81 -24.07 -1.25
N ASN A 145 -3.77 -23.26 -1.12
CA ASN A 145 -3.58 -22.32 -0.02
C ASN A 145 -4.38 -21.04 -0.22
#